data_AF-A0A6L3ALE1-F1
#
_entry.id   AF-A0A6L3ALE1-F1
#
_cell.length_a   1.000
_cell.length_b   1.000
_cell.length_c   1.000
_cell.angle_alpha   90.00
_cell.angle_beta   90.00
_cell.angle_gamma   90.00
#
_symmetry.space_group_name_H-M   'P 1'
#
loop_
_entity.id
_entity.type
_entity.pdbx_description
1 polymer ?
#
loop_
_entity_poly.entity_id
_entity_poly.type
_entity_poly.pdbx_seq_one_letter_code
_entity_poly.pdbx_strand_id
1 'polypeptide(L)'
;MATNHDHNRRGEAFFPPNELCRNSITKNASPLPQNNLHYIGNKQILEHFKIAFLCSRKCPANIILKSYDWAVEQREKGVCVISGFHSKIEKDVLHYLLKGNQPIILVLARGLKKRLEPELEEALNKNRLLLISPFNENVKRVTVETANQRNRLMAELADEIFVAYAAQGGNIEKLITDISHTGKTISSFNYDIK
;
A
#
# COMPACT_ATOMS: atom_id res chain seq x y z
N MET A 1 -67.70 8.50 -13.22
CA MET A 1 -67.31 9.07 -14.53
C MET A 1 -65.82 8.82 -14.72
N ALA A 2 -65.48 8.08 -15.77
CA ALA A 2 -64.20 8.04 -16.53
C ALA A 2 -62.86 7.89 -15.77
N THR A 3 -61.86 7.10 -16.17
CA THR A 3 -61.65 6.11 -17.24
C THR A 3 -60.31 5.41 -16.94
N ASN A 4 -60.13 4.20 -17.49
CA ASN A 4 -58.91 3.40 -17.48
C ASN A 4 -57.70 4.09 -18.14
N HIS A 5 -56.49 3.61 -17.77
CA HIS A 5 -55.39 3.12 -18.62
C HIS A 5 -54.05 3.33 -17.89
N ASP A 6 -53.36 2.25 -17.53
CA ASP A 6 -52.40 1.51 -18.35
C ASP A 6 -51.01 2.16 -18.29
N HIS A 7 -50.08 1.51 -17.57
CA HIS A 7 -48.81 1.05 -18.12
C HIS A 7 -47.80 0.66 -17.04
N ASN A 8 -47.58 -0.65 -16.97
CA ASN A 8 -46.29 -1.30 -16.77
C ASN A 8 -45.10 -0.46 -17.26
N ARG A 9 -44.11 -0.20 -16.40
CA ARG A 9 -42.70 -0.06 -16.80
C ARG A 9 -41.75 -0.28 -15.62
N ARG A 10 -41.02 -1.39 -15.73
CA ARG A 10 -39.80 -1.68 -14.99
C ARG A 10 -38.81 -0.52 -15.19
N GLY A 11 -38.37 0.09 -14.10
CA GLY A 11 -37.23 1.01 -14.10
C GLY A 11 -35.93 0.21 -13.95
N GLU A 12 -35.53 -0.50 -15.00
CA GLU A 12 -34.15 -0.94 -15.16
C GLU A 12 -33.29 0.31 -15.34
N ALA A 13 -32.47 0.64 -14.35
CA ALA A 13 -31.39 1.60 -14.53
C ALA A 13 -30.33 0.94 -15.42
N PHE A 14 -30.49 1.13 -16.71
CA PHE A 14 -29.50 0.95 -17.76
C PHE A 14 -28.18 1.62 -17.33
N PHE A 15 -27.16 0.82 -17.00
CA PHE A 15 -25.77 1.30 -17.01
C PHE A 15 -25.30 1.22 -18.47
N PRO A 16 -24.99 2.36 -19.13
CA PRO A 16 -24.35 2.30 -20.42
C PRO A 16 -22.92 1.76 -20.25
N PRO A 17 -22.50 0.73 -21.02
CA PRO A 17 -21.09 0.44 -21.17
C PRO A 17 -20.53 1.46 -22.15
N ASN A 18 -19.58 2.30 -21.73
CA ASN A 18 -18.65 2.85 -22.70
C ASN A 18 -17.26 3.08 -22.10
N GLU A 19 -16.35 2.30 -22.68
CA GLU A 19 -14.93 2.52 -22.81
C GLU A 19 -14.58 3.97 -23.22
N LEU A 20 -13.29 4.28 -22.99
CA LEU A 20 -12.50 5.39 -23.53
C LEU A 20 -12.25 6.56 -22.57
N CYS A 21 -11.28 6.34 -21.67
CA CYS A 21 -10.14 7.25 -21.56
C CYS A 21 -8.85 6.43 -21.60
N ARG A 22 -8.52 5.94 -22.81
CA ARG A 22 -7.13 5.70 -23.19
C ARG A 22 -6.43 7.06 -23.23
N ASN A 23 -5.23 7.09 -22.67
CA ASN A 23 -4.18 8.10 -22.82
C ASN A 23 -4.17 9.25 -21.81
N SER A 24 -3.45 9.01 -20.71
CA SER A 24 -2.40 9.93 -20.28
C SER A 24 -1.34 9.15 -19.52
N ILE A 25 -0.50 8.46 -20.29
CA ILE A 25 0.82 8.00 -19.83
C ILE A 25 1.65 9.27 -19.60
N THR A 26 1.67 9.80 -18.39
CA THR A 26 2.73 10.71 -17.97
C THR A 26 3.92 9.87 -17.51
N LYS A 27 4.71 9.43 -18.49
CA LYS A 27 6.10 9.03 -18.30
C LYS A 27 6.85 10.25 -17.77
N ASN A 28 7.04 10.35 -16.46
CA ASN A 28 8.10 11.10 -15.80
C ASN A 28 8.21 10.66 -14.33
N ALA A 29 8.43 9.37 -14.13
CA ALA A 29 9.20 8.90 -12.99
C ALA A 29 10.57 8.50 -13.53
N SER A 30 11.65 9.01 -12.92
CA SER A 30 13.00 8.50 -13.17
C SER A 30 12.96 6.97 -13.09
N PRO A 31 13.54 6.23 -14.05
CA PRO A 31 13.50 4.78 -13.99
C PRO A 31 14.19 4.33 -12.70
N LEU A 32 13.41 3.70 -11.82
CA LEU A 32 13.88 2.82 -10.76
C LEU A 32 15.08 2.02 -11.30
N PRO A 33 16.22 1.94 -10.60
CA PRO A 33 17.37 1.16 -11.07
C PRO A 33 16.91 -0.29 -11.32
N GLN A 34 16.76 -0.63 -12.60
CA GLN A 34 16.10 -1.84 -13.09
C GLN A 34 16.93 -3.11 -12.96
N ASN A 35 17.86 -3.23 -12.01
CA ASN A 35 18.67 -4.44 -11.88
C ASN A 35 18.53 -5.07 -10.47
N ASN A 36 17.84 -6.21 -10.42
CA ASN A 36 17.61 -7.13 -9.30
C ASN A 36 16.54 -6.77 -8.24
N LEU A 37 15.28 -6.66 -8.66
CA LEU A 37 14.16 -6.91 -7.74
C LEU A 37 13.88 -8.42 -7.64
N HIS A 38 13.85 -8.94 -6.42
CA HIS A 38 13.50 -10.32 -6.11
C HIS A 38 12.06 -10.40 -5.58
N TYR A 39 11.35 -11.46 -5.97
CA TYR A 39 9.92 -11.62 -5.67
C TYR A 39 9.61 -13.01 -5.12
N ILE A 40 8.65 -13.09 -4.19
CA ILE A 40 7.98 -14.33 -3.77
C ILE A 40 6.47 -14.05 -3.72
N GLY A 41 5.66 -14.93 -4.31
CA GLY A 41 4.20 -14.79 -4.34
C GLY A 41 3.65 -14.26 -5.66
N ASN A 42 2.42 -13.73 -5.62
CA ASN A 42 1.68 -13.37 -6.82
C ASN A 42 2.09 -11.99 -7.35
N LYS A 43 2.81 -11.94 -8.48
CA LYS A 43 3.26 -10.69 -9.11
C LYS A 43 2.14 -9.85 -9.70
N GLN A 44 0.99 -10.45 -10.04
CA GLN A 44 -0.17 -9.72 -10.58
C GLN A 44 -0.69 -8.68 -9.58
N ILE A 45 -0.35 -8.82 -8.29
CA ILE A 45 -0.72 -7.84 -7.27
C ILE A 45 -0.18 -6.43 -7.59
N LEU A 46 0.93 -6.32 -8.33
CA LEU A 46 1.49 -5.03 -8.75
C LEU A 46 0.55 -4.21 -9.66
N GLU A 47 -0.37 -4.87 -10.34
CA GLU A 47 -1.35 -4.24 -11.25
C GLU A 47 -2.52 -3.61 -10.50
N HIS A 48 -2.72 -3.96 -9.22
CA HIS A 48 -3.74 -3.34 -8.39
C HIS A 48 -3.33 -1.92 -7.97
N PHE A 49 -4.36 -1.08 -7.81
CA PHE A 49 -4.24 0.16 -7.07
C PHE A 49 -3.78 -0.16 -5.64
N LYS A 50 -2.72 0.51 -5.18
CA LYS A 50 -2.11 0.24 -3.88
C LYS A 50 -1.68 1.50 -3.16
N ILE A 51 -1.90 1.49 -1.85
CA ILE A 51 -1.53 2.56 -0.94
C ILE A 51 -0.30 2.14 -0.13
N ALA A 52 0.75 2.96 -0.18
CA ALA A 52 1.90 2.79 0.69
C ALA A 52 1.56 3.25 2.11
N PHE A 53 1.71 2.36 3.09
CA PHE A 53 1.63 2.73 4.50
C PHE A 53 3.02 3.01 5.07
N LEU A 54 3.26 4.24 5.52
CA LEU A 54 4.51 4.67 6.13
C LEU A 54 4.27 5.22 7.54
N CYS A 55 5.08 4.77 8.50
CA CYS A 55 5.05 5.30 9.86
C CYS A 55 6.44 5.32 10.50
N SER A 56 6.76 6.39 11.21
CA SER A 56 7.99 6.47 11.99
C SER A 56 7.95 5.47 13.14
N ARG A 57 9.11 4.88 13.46
CA ARG A 57 9.22 3.83 14.48
C ARG A 57 8.71 4.25 15.87
N LYS A 58 8.88 5.52 16.22
CA LYS A 58 8.34 6.14 17.43
C LYS A 58 7.22 7.09 16.99
N CYS A 59 6.00 6.85 17.47
CA CYS A 59 4.85 7.69 17.22
C CYS A 59 3.98 7.80 18.49
N PRO A 60 3.17 8.87 18.62
CA PRO A 60 2.23 9.03 19.71
C PRO A 60 1.15 7.93 19.77
N ALA A 61 0.65 7.62 20.98
CA ALA A 61 -0.31 6.53 21.18
C ALA A 61 -1.63 6.71 20.41
N ASN A 62 -2.12 7.94 20.26
CA ASN A 62 -3.30 8.22 19.46
C ASN A 62 -3.11 7.88 17.97
N ILE A 63 -1.88 7.97 17.45
CA ILE A 63 -1.59 7.60 16.06
C ILE A 63 -1.48 6.09 15.89
N ILE A 64 -1.02 5.39 16.92
CA ILE A 64 -1.03 3.93 16.96
C ILE A 64 -2.47 3.41 16.80
N LEU A 65 -3.40 3.91 17.62
CA LEU A 65 -4.81 3.49 17.56
C LEU A 65 -5.45 3.82 16.20
N LYS A 66 -5.27 5.06 15.71
CA LYS A 66 -5.78 5.45 14.39
C LYS A 66 -5.21 4.62 13.25
N SER A 67 -3.96 4.15 13.37
CA SER A 67 -3.36 3.27 12.35
C SER A 67 -4.00 1.89 12.33
N TYR A 68 -4.50 1.39 13.46
CA TYR A 68 -5.23 0.13 13.52
C TYR A 68 -6.62 0.28 12.88
N ASP A 69 -7.31 1.38 13.20
CA ASP A 69 -8.60 1.70 12.57
C ASP A 69 -8.44 1.84 11.06
N TRP A 70 -7.40 2.55 10.60
CA TRP A 70 -7.06 2.67 9.18
C TRP A 70 -6.78 1.31 8.54
N ALA A 71 -6.04 0.42 9.21
CA ALA A 71 -5.74 -0.91 8.69
C ALA A 71 -7.01 -1.76 8.52
N VAL A 72 -7.93 -1.69 9.48
CA VAL A 72 -9.25 -2.33 9.39
C VAL A 72 -10.06 -1.73 8.24
N GLU A 73 -10.09 -0.41 8.10
CA GLU A 73 -10.79 0.26 7.01
C GLU A 73 -10.28 -0.16 5.63
N GLN A 74 -8.96 -0.16 5.41
CA GLN A 74 -8.38 -0.59 4.12
C GLN A 74 -8.66 -2.06 3.83
N ARG A 75 -8.67 -2.89 4.88
CA ARG A 75 -9.04 -4.30 4.79
C ARG A 75 -10.47 -4.48 4.31
N GLU A 76 -11.43 -3.82 4.95
CA GLU A 76 -12.85 -3.92 4.58
C GLU A 76 -13.10 -3.37 3.17
N LYS A 77 -12.35 -2.34 2.76
CA LYS A 77 -12.41 -1.77 1.40
C LYS A 77 -11.76 -2.66 0.33
N GLY A 78 -11.01 -3.70 0.71
CA GLY A 78 -10.30 -4.54 -0.24
C GLY A 78 -9.06 -3.88 -0.87
N VAL A 79 -8.56 -2.78 -0.31
CA VAL A 79 -7.47 -1.99 -0.90
C VAL A 79 -6.13 -2.71 -0.72
N CYS A 80 -5.31 -2.73 -1.78
CA CYS A 80 -3.96 -3.27 -1.66
C CYS A 80 -3.08 -2.33 -0.83
N VAL A 81 -2.42 -2.88 0.19
CA VAL A 81 -1.48 -2.12 1.03
C VAL A 81 -0.05 -2.60 0.77
N ILE A 82 0.84 -1.63 0.49
CA ILE A 82 2.28 -1.86 0.38
C ILE A 82 2.99 -1.25 1.59
N SER A 83 3.79 -2.03 2.30
CA SER A 83 4.64 -1.53 3.38
C SER A 83 5.79 -2.50 3.65
N GLY A 84 6.72 -2.15 4.54
CA GLY A 84 7.81 -3.06 4.94
C GLY A 84 7.63 -3.68 6.31
N PHE A 85 6.57 -3.32 7.05
CA PHE A 85 6.11 -4.01 8.26
C PHE A 85 7.23 -4.33 9.26
N HIS A 86 8.09 -3.34 9.53
CA HIS A 86 9.33 -3.55 10.29
C HIS A 86 9.22 -3.07 11.74
N SER A 87 8.63 -1.89 11.95
CA SER A 87 8.36 -1.34 13.28
C SER A 87 7.21 -2.07 13.98
N LYS A 88 7.08 -1.87 15.30
CA LYS A 88 6.00 -2.49 16.08
C LYS A 88 4.61 -2.13 15.52
N ILE A 89 4.37 -0.83 15.28
CA ILE A 89 3.12 -0.35 14.70
C ILE A 89 2.85 -0.94 13.31
N GLU A 90 3.84 -0.98 12.42
CA GLU A 90 3.60 -1.54 11.09
C GLU A 90 3.30 -3.05 11.18
N LYS A 91 3.94 -3.80 12.09
CA LYS A 91 3.61 -5.23 12.31
C LYS A 91 2.19 -5.42 12.83
N ASP A 92 1.76 -4.55 13.74
CA ASP A 92 0.39 -4.58 14.26
C ASP A 92 -0.62 -4.25 13.14
N VAL A 93 -0.31 -3.28 12.26
CA VAL A 93 -1.08 -2.99 11.04
C VAL A 93 -1.15 -4.22 10.12
N LEU A 94 -0.02 -4.88 9.86
CA LEU A 94 0.02 -6.10 9.07
C LEU A 94 -0.88 -7.19 9.66
N HIS A 95 -0.88 -7.36 10.98
CA HIS A 95 -1.75 -8.33 11.65
C HIS A 95 -3.24 -8.08 11.37
N TYR A 96 -3.69 -6.82 11.37
CA TYR A 96 -5.07 -6.49 11.00
C TYR A 96 -5.35 -6.77 9.51
N LEU A 97 -4.43 -6.41 8.62
CA LEU A 97 -4.55 -6.64 7.18
C LEU A 97 -4.55 -8.15 6.84
N LEU A 98 -3.80 -8.97 7.58
CA LEU A 98 -3.71 -10.42 7.37
C LEU A 98 -5.03 -11.15 7.67
N LYS A 99 -5.92 -10.55 8.46
CA LYS A 99 -7.27 -11.09 8.74
C LYS A 99 -8.28 -10.89 7.60
N GLY A 100 -7.93 -10.15 6.55
CA GLY A 100 -8.79 -9.94 5.38
C GLY A 100 -8.39 -10.78 4.18
N ASN A 101 -8.94 -10.43 3.01
CA ASN A 101 -8.71 -11.11 1.74
C ASN A 101 -8.04 -10.21 0.68
N GLN A 102 -7.83 -8.93 0.98
CA GLN A 102 -7.23 -7.94 0.09
C GLN A 102 -5.77 -8.27 -0.25
N PRO A 103 -5.24 -7.82 -1.39
CA PRO A 103 -3.83 -8.03 -1.71
C PRO A 103 -2.90 -7.25 -0.76
N ILE A 104 -1.75 -7.83 -0.42
CA ILE A 104 -0.73 -7.18 0.42
C ILE A 104 0.63 -7.28 -0.28
N ILE A 105 1.39 -6.19 -0.27
CA ILE A 105 2.78 -6.18 -0.72
C ILE A 105 3.69 -5.89 0.48
N LEU A 106 4.63 -6.80 0.73
CA LEU A 106 5.62 -6.66 1.79
C LEU A 106 6.99 -6.42 1.17
N VAL A 107 7.54 -5.22 1.35
CA VAL A 107 8.86 -4.87 0.82
C VAL A 107 9.94 -4.96 1.91
N LEU A 108 10.91 -5.83 1.70
CA LEU A 108 11.98 -6.11 2.65
C LEU A 108 13.15 -5.14 2.50
N ALA A 109 13.70 -4.72 3.65
CA ALA A 109 14.94 -3.95 3.75
C ALA A 109 16.20 -4.85 3.83
N ARG A 110 16.11 -6.06 3.27
CA ARG A 110 17.12 -7.13 3.30
C ARG A 110 16.74 -8.19 2.26
N GLY A 111 17.65 -9.10 1.94
CA GLY A 111 17.37 -10.24 1.07
C GLY A 111 16.21 -11.10 1.57
N LEU A 112 15.55 -11.79 0.62
CA LEU A 112 14.43 -12.70 0.90
C LEU A 112 14.82 -13.76 1.93
N LYS A 113 13.92 -14.04 2.88
CA LYS A 113 14.09 -15.11 3.85
C LYS A 113 13.66 -16.45 3.25
N LYS A 114 14.33 -17.53 3.63
CA LYS A 114 13.92 -18.91 3.28
C LYS A 114 12.75 -19.42 4.13
N ARG A 115 12.55 -18.87 5.33
CA ARG A 115 11.48 -19.25 6.25
C ARG A 115 10.66 -18.01 6.58
N LEU A 116 9.35 -18.12 6.39
CA LEU A 116 8.40 -17.07 6.67
C LEU A 116 7.58 -17.44 7.92
N GLU A 117 6.97 -16.43 8.51
CA GLU A 117 6.00 -16.62 9.58
C GLU A 117 4.74 -17.31 9.00
N PRO A 118 4.06 -18.22 9.74
CA PRO A 118 2.96 -19.01 9.19
C PRO A 118 1.83 -18.20 8.55
N GLU A 119 1.50 -17.03 9.11
CA GLU A 119 0.47 -16.13 8.57
C GLU A 119 0.84 -15.60 7.17
N LEU A 120 2.13 -15.39 6.89
CA LEU A 120 2.61 -14.99 5.57
C LEU A 120 2.57 -16.15 4.57
N GLU A 121 2.91 -17.37 5.02
CA GLU A 121 2.81 -18.56 4.19
C GLU A 121 1.35 -18.83 3.80
N GLU A 122 0.41 -18.66 4.72
CA GLU A 122 -1.02 -18.77 4.44
C GLU A 122 -1.46 -17.72 3.40
N ALA A 123 -1.04 -16.46 3.55
CA ALA A 123 -1.37 -15.40 2.60
C ALA A 123 -0.74 -15.62 1.21
N LEU A 124 0.46 -16.22 1.15
CA LEU A 124 1.08 -16.66 -0.10
C LEU A 124 0.27 -17.77 -0.77
N ASN A 125 -0.14 -18.79 -0.02
CA ASN A 125 -0.94 -19.90 -0.53
C ASN A 125 -2.32 -19.43 -1.04
N LYS A 126 -2.86 -18.37 -0.45
CA LYS A 126 -4.08 -17.68 -0.90
C LYS A 126 -3.86 -16.74 -2.08
N ASN A 127 -2.65 -16.68 -2.67
CA ASN A 127 -2.28 -15.81 -3.79
C ASN A 127 -2.53 -14.31 -3.57
N ARG A 128 -2.57 -13.87 -2.30
CA ARG A 128 -2.88 -12.47 -1.92
C ARG A 128 -1.71 -11.74 -1.28
N LEU A 129 -0.53 -12.35 -1.24
CA LEU A 129 0.71 -11.72 -0.75
C LEU A 129 1.78 -11.72 -1.84
N LEU A 130 2.49 -10.60 -1.94
CA LEU A 130 3.70 -10.44 -2.72
C LEU A 130 4.82 -9.90 -1.83
N LEU A 131 5.91 -10.65 -1.67
CA LEU A 131 7.13 -10.16 -1.06
C LEU A 131 8.06 -9.62 -2.14
N ILE A 132 8.64 -8.44 -1.89
CA ILE A 132 9.61 -7.78 -2.77
C ILE A 132 10.87 -7.48 -1.99
N SER A 133 12.03 -7.72 -2.57
CA SER A 133 13.32 -7.29 -2.02
C SER A 133 14.18 -6.67 -3.13
N PRO A 134 14.67 -5.42 -2.97
CA PRO A 134 15.70 -4.87 -3.84
C PRO A 134 17.12 -5.32 -3.48
N PHE A 135 17.26 -6.28 -2.56
CA PHE A 135 18.54 -6.76 -2.06
C PHE A 135 18.76 -8.22 -2.39
N ASN A 136 20.01 -8.55 -2.70
CA ASN A 136 20.51 -9.91 -2.81
C ASN A 136 20.34 -10.67 -1.48
N GLU A 137 20.26 -12.00 -1.55
CA GLU A 137 20.12 -12.90 -0.38
C GLU A 137 21.21 -12.74 0.69
N ASN A 138 22.39 -12.24 0.29
CA ASN A 138 23.53 -12.00 1.18
C ASN A 138 23.32 -10.81 2.14
N VAL A 139 22.39 -9.90 1.82
CA VAL A 139 22.04 -8.77 2.69
C VAL A 139 21.13 -9.28 3.81
N LYS A 140 21.73 -9.68 4.94
CA LYS A 140 21.00 -10.30 6.06
C LYS A 140 20.51 -9.31 7.11
N ARG A 141 21.16 -8.15 7.26
CA ARG A 141 20.85 -7.16 8.29
C ARG A 141 20.10 -5.98 7.69
N VAL A 142 19.08 -5.51 8.41
CA VAL A 142 18.40 -4.26 8.10
C VAL A 142 19.24 -3.12 8.66
N THR A 143 19.56 -2.13 7.82
CA THR A 143 20.24 -0.90 8.21
C THR A 143 19.34 0.30 7.91
N VAL A 144 19.76 1.49 8.34
CA VAL A 144 19.06 2.74 7.98
C VAL A 144 19.06 2.94 6.47
N GLU A 145 20.18 2.65 5.82
CA GLU A 145 20.35 2.76 4.37
C GLU A 145 19.41 1.80 3.62
N THR A 146 19.41 0.50 3.99
CA THR A 146 18.54 -0.47 3.32
C THR A 146 17.07 -0.19 3.58
N ALA A 147 16.72 0.32 4.76
CA ALA A 147 15.36 0.77 5.07
C ALA A 147 14.95 1.97 4.21
N ASN A 148 15.84 2.94 4.00
CA ASN A 148 15.57 4.12 3.17
C ASN A 148 15.39 3.74 1.69
N GLN A 149 16.27 2.88 1.15
CA GLN A 149 16.13 2.38 -0.23
C GLN A 149 14.83 1.58 -0.41
N ARG A 150 14.47 0.73 0.56
CA ARG A 150 13.18 0.05 0.57
C ARG A 150 12.01 1.04 0.60
N ASN A 151 12.08 2.10 1.41
CA ASN A 151 11.00 3.07 1.50
C ASN A 151 10.82 3.86 0.19
N ARG A 152 11.91 4.21 -0.49
CA ARG A 152 11.86 4.83 -1.82
C ARG A 152 11.17 3.92 -2.82
N LEU A 153 11.58 2.65 -2.88
CA LEU A 153 10.94 1.66 -3.74
C LEU A 153 9.43 1.53 -3.48
N MET A 154 9.00 1.50 -2.21
CA MET A 154 7.57 1.44 -1.87
C MET A 154 6.84 2.69 -2.36
N ALA A 155 7.41 3.87 -2.12
CA ALA A 155 6.84 5.13 -2.56
C ALA A 155 6.72 5.17 -4.10
N GLU A 156 7.72 4.71 -4.83
CA GLU A 156 7.72 4.67 -6.29
C GLU A 156 6.68 3.69 -6.86
N LEU A 157 6.55 2.50 -6.26
CA LEU A 157 5.58 1.49 -6.69
C LEU A 157 4.13 1.90 -6.39
N ALA A 158 3.86 2.55 -5.26
CA ALA A 158 2.51 2.85 -4.83
C ALA A 158 1.81 3.95 -5.66
N ASP A 159 0.49 3.86 -5.75
CA ASP A 159 -0.34 4.86 -6.42
C ASP A 159 -0.60 6.05 -5.49
N GLU A 160 -0.81 5.76 -4.20
CA GLU A 160 -0.93 6.76 -3.13
C GLU A 160 -0.03 6.42 -1.95
N ILE A 161 0.27 7.43 -1.13
CA ILE A 161 1.07 7.29 0.07
C ILE A 161 0.29 7.81 1.26
N PHE A 162 0.04 6.92 2.21
CA PHE A 162 -0.52 7.26 3.51
C PHE A 162 0.59 7.30 4.57
N VAL A 163 0.83 8.48 5.11
CA VAL A 163 1.81 8.72 6.17
C VAL A 163 1.09 8.81 7.50
N ALA A 164 1.10 7.71 8.26
CA ALA A 164 0.49 7.70 9.58
C ALA A 164 1.20 8.71 10.51
N TYR A 165 2.53 8.69 10.58
CA TYR A 165 3.32 9.65 11.34
C TYR A 165 4.73 9.82 10.77
N ALA A 166 5.15 11.06 10.57
CA ALA A 166 6.51 11.45 10.25
C ALA A 166 7.10 12.22 11.44
N ALA A 167 8.15 11.69 12.07
CA ALA A 167 8.89 12.44 13.08
C ALA A 167 9.70 13.56 12.40
N GLN A 168 9.71 14.75 13.01
CA GLN A 168 10.50 15.89 12.53
C GLN A 168 11.99 15.53 12.43
N GLY A 169 12.63 15.90 11.33
CA GLY A 169 14.00 15.55 10.95
C GLY A 169 14.21 14.08 10.57
N GLY A 170 13.16 13.26 10.58
CA GLY A 170 13.21 11.83 10.37
C GLY A 170 13.33 11.42 8.90
N ASN A 171 13.68 10.15 8.67
CA ASN A 171 13.84 9.63 7.30
C ASN A 171 12.55 9.63 6.49
N ILE A 172 11.39 9.46 7.14
CA ILE A 172 10.10 9.49 6.45
C ILE A 172 9.78 10.91 6.01
N GLU A 173 9.97 11.91 6.86
CA GLU A 173 9.79 13.32 6.47
C GLU A 173 10.66 13.68 5.26
N LYS A 174 11.96 13.33 5.30
CA LYS A 174 12.88 13.52 4.17
C LYS A 174 12.40 12.82 2.90
N LEU A 175 11.93 11.58 3.00
CA LEU A 175 11.39 10.84 1.88
C LEU A 175 10.18 11.54 1.26
N ILE A 176 9.26 12.05 2.09
CA ILE A 176 8.05 12.76 1.62
C ILE A 176 8.44 14.05 0.90
N THR A 177 9.41 14.79 1.42
CA THR A 177 9.97 15.97 0.74
C THR A 177 10.63 15.61 -0.59
N ASP A 178 11.38 14.51 -0.66
CA ASP A 178 12.03 14.06 -1.91
C ASP A 178 11.00 13.74 -3.01
N ILE A 179 9.85 13.17 -2.64
CA ILE A 179 8.85 12.67 -3.60
C ILE A 179 7.65 13.60 -3.81
N SER A 180 7.50 14.69 -3.05
CA SER A 180 6.35 15.61 -3.19
C SER A 180 6.27 16.24 -4.58
N HIS A 181 7.40 16.33 -5.28
CA HIS A 181 7.48 16.84 -6.65
C HIS A 181 7.03 15.83 -7.73
N THR A 182 6.79 14.57 -7.37
CA THR A 182 6.47 13.49 -8.32
C THR A 182 4.98 13.39 -8.68
N GLY A 183 4.14 14.26 -8.11
CA GLY A 183 2.68 14.28 -8.35
C GLY A 183 1.90 13.16 -7.67
N LYS A 184 2.55 12.35 -6.82
CA LYS A 184 1.87 11.31 -6.01
C LYS A 184 0.96 11.95 -4.96
N THR A 185 -0.23 11.37 -4.78
CA THR A 185 -1.12 11.75 -3.69
C THR A 185 -0.53 11.30 -2.37
N ILE A 186 -0.31 12.26 -1.46
CA ILE A 186 0.19 12.00 -0.11
C ILE A 186 -0.89 12.46 0.87
N SER A 187 -1.34 11.54 1.71
CA SER A 187 -2.31 11.79 2.78
C SER A 187 -1.74 11.40 4.14
N SER A 188 -2.30 11.94 5.20
CA SER A 188 -1.90 11.64 6.58
C SER A 188 -3.11 11.80 7.50
N PHE A 189 -2.99 11.38 8.76
CA PHE A 189 -3.99 11.77 9.75
C PHE A 189 -3.97 13.30 9.90
N ASN A 190 -5.14 13.95 9.85
CA ASN A 190 -5.23 15.38 10.17
C ASN A 190 -4.68 15.60 11.59
N TYR A 191 -3.54 16.28 11.69
CA TYR A 191 -2.97 16.72 12.94
C TYR A 191 -3.49 18.13 13.20
N ASP A 192 -4.43 18.28 14.13
CA ASP A 192 -4.57 19.55 14.83
C ASP A 192 -3.34 19.70 15.72
N ILE A 193 -2.34 20.44 15.22
CA ILE A 193 -1.28 20.95 16.08
C ILE A 193 -1.94 22.07 16.90
N LYS A 194 -2.26 21.78 18.17
CA LYS A 194 -2.61 22.82 19.13
C LYS A 194 -1.40 23.69 19.43
#